data_AF-A0A9E5EY36-F1
#
_entry.id   AF-A0A9E5EY36-F1
#
_cell.length_a   1.000
_cell.length_b   1.000
_cell.length_c   1.000
_cell.angle_alpha   90.00
_cell.angle_beta   90.00
_cell.angle_gamma   90.00
#
_symmetry.space_group_name_H-M   'P 1'
#
loop_
_entity.id
_entity.type
_entity.pdbx_description
1 polymer ?
#
loop_
_entity_poly.entity_id
_entity_poly.type
_entity_poly.pdbx_seq_one_letter_code
_entity_poly.pdbx_strand_id
1 'polypeptide(L)'
;MNFSHGQQDTHLTNIELIRSISEKIGIATTIIADLCGPKIRVGSFIDGKIQLQKGDTITLDTNPCMGTNNLIHSQYQMLAQEVSFGTRILLDDGLLEFKVLEKT
;
A
#
# COMPACT_ATOMS: atom_id res chain seq x y z
N MET A 1 -13.91 5.99 -9.89
CA MET A 1 -13.21 6.70 -8.80
C MET A 1 -12.33 5.69 -8.11
N ASN A 2 -11.01 5.85 -8.17
CA ASN A 2 -10.07 4.95 -7.53
C ASN A 2 -9.80 5.43 -6.10
N PHE A 3 -10.24 4.67 -5.09
CA PHE A 3 -10.09 5.02 -3.68
C PHE A 3 -8.73 4.61 -3.09
N SER A 4 -7.83 4.01 -3.88
CA SER A 4 -6.44 3.80 -3.43
C SER A 4 -5.63 5.11 -3.37
N HIS A 5 -6.14 6.19 -3.97
CA HIS A 5 -5.54 7.53 -4.01
C HIS A 5 -6.59 8.62 -3.77
N GLY A 6 -6.14 9.84 -3.48
CA GLY A 6 -7.01 11.00 -3.28
C GLY A 6 -7.69 11.03 -1.91
N GLN A 7 -8.18 12.21 -1.54
CA GLN A 7 -8.94 12.42 -0.31
C GLN A 7 -10.45 12.34 -0.58
N GLN A 8 -11.25 12.10 0.45
CA GLN A 8 -12.71 12.02 0.34
C GLN A 8 -13.31 13.28 -0.31
N ASP A 9 -12.84 14.47 0.08
CA ASP A 9 -13.31 15.75 -0.46
C ASP A 9 -13.04 15.90 -1.97
N THR A 10 -11.88 15.42 -2.43
CA THR A 10 -11.54 15.42 -3.86
C THR A 10 -12.48 14.50 -4.64
N HIS A 11 -12.78 13.31 -4.09
CA HIS A 11 -13.71 12.38 -4.72
C HIS A 11 -15.13 12.94 -4.76
N LEU A 12 -15.58 13.60 -3.69
CA LEU A 12 -16.90 14.26 -3.64
C LEU A 12 -17.02 15.35 -4.71
N THR A 13 -16.04 16.24 -4.79
CA THR A 13 -16.01 17.32 -5.79
C THR A 13 -16.12 16.78 -7.22
N ASN A 14 -15.40 15.69 -7.51
CA ASN A 14 -15.45 15.04 -8.83
C ASN A 14 -16.83 14.40 -9.11
N ILE A 15 -17.45 13.78 -8.11
CA ILE A 15 -18.78 13.17 -8.24
C ILE A 15 -19.83 14.24 -8.54
N GLU A 16 -19.83 15.35 -7.79
CA GLU A 16 -20.73 16.48 -8.00
C GLU A 16 -20.58 17.07 -9.40
N LEU A 17 -19.34 17.26 -9.85
CA LEU A 17 -19.05 17.73 -11.20
C LEU A 17 -19.63 16.80 -12.27
N ILE A 18 -19.37 15.49 -12.17
CA ILE A 18 -19.86 14.49 -13.12
C ILE A 18 -21.40 14.49 -13.16
N ARG A 19 -22.07 14.58 -12.00
CA ARG A 19 -23.53 14.63 -11.92
C ARG A 19 -24.10 15.90 -12.56
N SER A 20 -23.51 17.06 -12.26
CA SER A 20 -23.94 18.33 -12.84
C SER A 20 -23.83 18.35 -14.38
N ILE A 21 -22.80 17.72 -14.94
CA ILE A 21 -22.61 17.63 -16.40
C ILE A 21 -23.59 16.63 -17.01
N SER A 22 -23.74 15.45 -16.38
CA SER A 22 -24.67 14.40 -16.81
C SER A 22 -26.11 14.92 -16.90
N GLU A 23 -26.56 15.71 -15.91
CA GLU A 23 -27.87 16.36 -15.91
C GLU A 23 -28.02 17.39 -17.03
N LYS A 24 -27.00 18.24 -17.24
CA LYS A 24 -27.02 19.29 -18.28
C LYS A 24 -27.13 18.73 -19.70
N ILE A 25 -26.48 17.59 -19.98
CA ILE A 25 -26.45 16.99 -21.32
C ILE A 25 -27.52 15.91 -21.52
N GLY A 26 -28.21 15.48 -20.45
CA GLY A 26 -29.23 14.44 -20.50
C GLY A 26 -28.71 13.03 -20.78
N ILE A 27 -27.42 12.76 -20.53
CA ILE A 27 -26.80 11.45 -20.77
C ILE A 27 -26.47 10.81 -19.42
N ALA A 28 -27.03 9.62 -19.18
CA ALA A 28 -26.74 8.84 -17.98
C ALA A 28 -25.27 8.41 -17.94
N THR A 29 -24.56 8.77 -16.86
CA THR A 29 -23.15 8.40 -16.63
C THR A 29 -23.01 7.62 -15.33
N THR A 30 -22.49 6.39 -15.43
CA THR A 30 -22.20 5.54 -14.27
C THR A 30 -20.93 5.99 -13.57
N ILE A 31 -20.95 6.02 -12.24
CA ILE A 31 -19.77 6.24 -11.40
C ILE A 31 -19.51 4.94 -10.66
N ILE A 32 -18.32 4.36 -10.85
CA ILE A 32 -17.88 3.15 -10.13
C ILE A 32 -16.90 3.58 -9.03
N ALA A 33 -17.16 3.15 -7.80
CA ALA A 33 -16.21 3.25 -6.69
C ALA A 33 -15.33 1.99 -6.68
N ASP A 34 -14.04 2.17 -6.92
CA ASP A 34 -13.05 1.10 -6.91
C ASP A 34 -12.34 1.09 -5.55
N LEU A 35 -12.62 0.05 -4.77
CA LEU A 35 -12.09 -0.12 -3.41
C LEU A 35 -10.72 -0.79 -3.48
N CYS A 36 -9.77 -0.28 -2.70
CA CYS A 36 -8.39 -0.76 -2.72
C CYS A 36 -8.21 -2.22 -2.27
N GLY A 37 -9.18 -2.81 -1.59
CA GLY A 37 -9.10 -4.15 -1.00
C GLY A 37 -8.10 -4.22 0.17
N PRO A 38 -7.88 -5.41 0.75
CA PRO A 38 -6.91 -5.62 1.83
C PRO A 38 -5.49 -5.59 1.26
N LYS A 39 -4.96 -4.39 0.97
CA LYS A 39 -3.56 -4.21 0.56
C LYS A 39 -2.64 -4.23 1.77
N ILE A 40 -1.68 -5.14 1.76
CA ILE A 40 -0.54 -5.09 2.69
C ILE A 40 0.38 -3.97 2.24
N ARG A 41 0.67 -3.03 3.14
CA ARG A 41 1.54 -1.87 2.89
C ARG A 41 2.65 -1.82 3.93
N VAL A 42 3.77 -1.22 3.53
CA VAL A 42 4.82 -0.82 4.45
C VAL A 42 4.47 0.52 5.11
N GLY A 43 5.02 0.75 6.30
CA GLY A 43 4.93 2.03 6.99
C GLY A 43 5.82 3.11 6.37
N SER A 44 5.81 4.29 6.99
CA SER A 44 6.67 5.41 6.60
C SER A 44 8.11 5.22 7.05
N PHE A 45 9.05 5.84 6.36
CA PHE A 45 10.48 5.84 6.68
C PHE A 45 10.92 7.19 7.27
N ILE A 46 11.91 7.19 8.16
CA ILE A 46 12.43 8.42 8.80
C ILE A 46 12.82 9.47 7.73
N ASP A 47 13.58 9.05 6.72
CA ASP A 47 14.03 9.93 5.63
C ASP A 47 13.12 9.86 4.39
N GLY A 48 11.87 9.41 4.58
CA GLY A 48 10.87 9.23 3.51
C GLY A 48 11.12 8.03 2.58
N LYS A 49 12.36 7.52 2.53
CA LYS A 49 12.76 6.33 1.77
C LYS A 49 13.95 5.64 2.44
N ILE A 50 14.23 4.43 1.99
CA ILE A 50 15.46 3.68 2.28
C ILE A 50 16.09 3.23 0.96
N GLN A 51 17.40 2.97 0.98
CA GLN A 51 18.10 2.33 -0.14
C GLN A 51 18.47 0.90 0.26
N LEU A 52 18.25 -0.03 -0.65
CA LEU A 52 18.58 -1.44 -0.46
C LEU A 52 19.46 -1.90 -1.62
N GLN A 53 20.45 -2.71 -1.28
CA GLN A 53 21.33 -3.38 -2.23
C GLN A 53 21.06 -4.88 -2.22
N LYS A 54 21.41 -5.54 -3.33
CA LYS A 54 21.27 -6.98 -3.43
C LYS A 54 22.16 -7.66 -2.41
N GLY A 55 21.56 -8.51 -1.57
CA GLY A 55 22.26 -9.23 -0.50
C GLY A 55 22.07 -8.62 0.88
N ASP A 56 21.45 -7.43 0.97
CA ASP A 56 21.13 -6.82 2.26
C ASP A 56 20.15 -7.69 3.05
N THR A 57 20.36 -7.73 4.36
CA THR A 57 19.42 -8.33 5.30
C THR A 57 18.60 -7.21 5.96
N ILE A 58 17.29 -7.39 5.95
CA ILE A 58 16.34 -6.44 6.53
C ILE A 58 15.46 -7.14 7.57
N THR A 59 14.95 -6.36 8.51
CA THR A 59 13.90 -6.78 9.43
C THR A 59 12.57 -6.22 8.94
N LEU A 60 11.60 -7.11 8.75
CA LEU A 60 10.19 -6.74 8.59
C LEU A 60 9.52 -6.82 9.96
N ASP A 61 9.24 -5.66 10.56
CA ASP A 61 8.64 -5.58 11.89
C ASP A 61 7.13 -5.30 11.76
N THR A 62 6.30 -6.02 12.51
CA THR A 62 4.86 -5.76 12.57
C THR A 62 4.50 -4.77 13.67
N ASN A 63 5.41 -4.44 14.59
CA ASN A 63 5.18 -3.44 15.61
C ASN A 63 5.23 -2.03 15.00
N PRO A 64 4.34 -1.11 15.43
CA PRO A 64 4.33 0.27 14.94
C PRO A 64 5.68 0.97 15.16
N CYS A 65 6.36 1.30 14.07
CA CYS A 65 7.61 2.05 14.07
C CYS A 65 7.81 2.79 12.74
N MET A 66 8.75 3.73 12.74
CA MET A 66 9.25 4.35 11.52
C MET A 66 10.35 3.47 10.93
N GLY A 67 10.27 3.18 9.62
CA GLY A 67 11.30 2.41 8.93
C GLY A 67 12.62 3.18 8.85
N THR A 68 13.72 2.42 8.87
CA THR A 68 15.11 2.91 8.83
C THR A 68 15.95 2.02 7.93
N ASN A 69 17.24 2.31 7.79
CA ASN A 69 18.16 1.40 7.10
C ASN A 69 18.11 0.02 7.78
N ASN A 70 17.68 -0.98 7.01
CA ASN A 70 17.47 -2.38 7.43
C ASN A 70 16.23 -2.67 8.28
N LEU A 71 15.30 -1.72 8.46
CA LEU A 71 14.03 -1.98 9.15
C LEU A 71 12.86 -1.43 8.35
N ILE A 72 11.91 -2.31 8.06
CA ILE A 72 10.67 -1.98 7.35
C ILE A 72 9.50 -2.37 8.24
N HIS A 73 8.68 -1.39 8.63
CA HIS A 73 7.41 -1.66 9.30
C HIS A 73 6.40 -2.22 8.28
N SER A 74 5.80 -3.37 8.57
CA SER A 74 4.65 -3.92 7.85
C SER A 74 3.37 -3.59 8.60
N GLN A 75 2.40 -2.99 7.92
CA GLN A 75 1.08 -2.73 8.52
C GLN A 75 0.26 -4.00 8.75
N TYR A 76 0.70 -5.14 8.20
CA TYR A 76 0.02 -6.42 8.36
C TYR A 76 0.50 -7.16 9.60
N GLN A 77 -0.27 -7.04 10.69
CA GLN A 77 0.08 -7.55 12.02
C GLN A 77 0.29 -9.08 12.08
N MET A 78 -0.36 -9.84 11.19
CA MET A 78 -0.26 -11.29 11.16
C MET A 78 0.95 -11.78 10.35
N LEU A 79 1.71 -10.89 9.71
CA LEU A 79 2.80 -11.27 8.78
C LEU A 79 3.78 -12.25 9.43
N ALA A 80 4.32 -11.92 10.60
CA ALA A 80 5.31 -12.76 11.29
C ALA A 80 4.76 -14.15 11.66
N GLN A 81 3.46 -14.26 11.91
CA GLN A 81 2.80 -15.52 12.28
C GLN A 81 2.62 -16.44 11.06
N GLU A 82 2.25 -15.85 9.92
CA GLU A 82 1.87 -16.59 8.71
C GLU A 82 3.06 -16.95 7.81
N VAL A 83 4.19 -16.26 7.94
CA VAL A 83 5.40 -16.62 7.17
C VAL A 83 6.18 -17.75 7.81
N SER A 84 6.92 -18.46 6.97
CA SER A 84 7.86 -19.52 7.35
C SER A 84 9.22 -19.31 6.69
N PHE A 85 10.26 -19.98 7.19
CA PHE A 85 11.58 -19.98 6.58
C PHE A 85 11.49 -20.23 5.06
N GLY A 86 12.16 -19.40 4.28
CA GLY A 86 12.18 -19.49 2.83
C GLY A 86 10.97 -18.91 2.10
N THR A 87 9.96 -18.40 2.80
CA THR A 87 8.83 -17.68 2.19
C THR A 87 9.34 -16.49 1.39
N ARG A 88 8.81 -16.30 0.18
CA ARG A 88 9.13 -15.15 -0.68
C ARG A 88 8.22 -13.99 -0.30
N ILE A 89 8.79 -12.82 -0.06
CA ILE A 89 8.07 -11.57 0.18
C ILE A 89 8.42 -10.61 -0.94
N LEU A 90 7.39 -10.14 -1.64
CA LEU A 90 7.54 -9.20 -2.74
C LEU A 90 7.13 -7.81 -2.26
N LEU A 91 7.96 -6.80 -2.54
CA LEU A 91 7.64 -5.40 -2.29
C LEU A 91 7.60 -4.63 -3.61
N ASP A 92 6.84 -3.53 -3.59
CA ASP A 92 6.68 -2.61 -4.72
C ASP A 92 6.28 -3.33 -6.02
N ASP A 93 5.12 -4.00 -5.98
CA ASP A 93 4.54 -4.78 -7.08
C ASP A 93 5.51 -5.80 -7.72
N GLY A 94 6.47 -6.30 -6.93
CA GLY A 94 7.44 -7.31 -7.33
C GLY A 94 8.77 -6.76 -7.84
N LEU A 95 9.00 -5.44 -7.73
CA LEU A 95 10.30 -4.85 -8.02
C LEU A 95 11.40 -5.41 -7.11
N LEU A 96 11.06 -5.69 -5.85
CA LEU A 96 11.97 -6.26 -4.86
C LEU A 96 11.45 -7.62 -4.39
N GLU A 97 12.37 -8.56 -4.19
CA GLU A 97 12.09 -9.88 -3.66
C GLU A 97 13.02 -10.19 -2.48
N PHE A 98 12.41 -10.61 -1.37
CA PHE A 98 13.09 -11.08 -0.18
C PHE A 98 12.73 -12.52 0.09
N LYS A 99 13.62 -13.19 0.84
CA LYS A 99 13.40 -14.54 1.34
C LYS A 99 13.51 -14.51 2.86
N VAL A 100 12.50 -15.04 3.55
CA VAL A 100 12.50 -15.10 5.02
C VAL A 100 13.65 -16.00 5.49
N LEU A 101 14.56 -15.42 6.27
CA LEU A 101 15.72 -16.11 6.86
C LEU A 101 15.40 -16.67 8.25
N GLU A 102 14.60 -15.96 9.03
CA GLU A 102 14.13 -16.36 10.36
C GLU A 102 12.89 -15.55 10.74
N LYS A 103 12.20 -15.95 11.81
CA LYS A 103 11.12 -15.17 12.43
C LYS A 103 11.27 -15.19 13.94
N THR A 104 10.91 -14.07 14.58
CA THR A 104 10.96 -13.85 16.02
C THR A 104 9.56 -13.53 16.53
#